data_AF-A0A6J8B2N7-F1
#
_entry.id   AF-A0A6J8B2N7-F1
#
_cell.length_a   1.000
_cell.length_b   1.000
_cell.length_c   1.000
_cell.angle_alpha   90.00
_cell.angle_beta   90.00
_cell.angle_gamma   90.00
#
_symmetry.space_group_name_H-M   'P 1'
#
loop_
_entity.id
_entity.type
_entity.pdbx_description
1 polymer ?
#
loop_
_entity_poly.entity_id
_entity_poly.type
_entity_poly.pdbx_seq_one_letter_code
_entity_poly.pdbx_strand_id
1 'polypeptide(L)'
;MEGKCVSEFTFKRKYQARFFVAADSIYEDKSAIFAYELSSQPSSMFESSGFMRSASKSTLADAIWNLGDCSTEYTDIVYSYVVDDGSLIHKIPWKSGLTFGEICKRYIDSVKCYGTHSIVVVFDGYVSGPDTKDAMHLKRTKEIFGTKVTFTETTPFRSKKELFLANNENKQTFRNMHSNGIEKSMLQQMQTF
;
A
#
# COMPACT_ATOMS: atom_id res chain seq x y z
N MET A 1 44.07 60.30 -2.54
CA MET A 1 44.40 58.87 -2.31
C MET A 1 43.10 58.22 -1.94
N GLU A 2 42.41 57.63 -2.91
CA GLU A 2 42.44 56.21 -3.27
C GLU A 2 41.00 55.74 -2.98
N GLY A 3 40.30 54.99 -3.81
CA GLY A 3 40.62 54.28 -5.03
C GLY A 3 39.45 53.31 -5.20
N LYS A 4 38.73 53.42 -6.32
CA LYS A 4 37.58 52.57 -6.66
C LYS A 4 37.97 51.09 -6.60
N CYS A 5 37.09 50.24 -6.07
CA CYS A 5 36.86 48.93 -6.67
C CYS A 5 35.44 48.45 -6.37
N VAL A 6 34.51 48.82 -7.26
CA VAL A 6 33.29 48.04 -7.47
C VAL A 6 33.70 46.88 -8.36
N SER A 7 33.81 45.68 -7.81
CA SER A 7 33.94 44.46 -8.61
C SER A 7 32.58 43.77 -8.65
N GLU A 8 31.90 43.96 -9.77
CA GLU A 8 30.74 43.21 -10.23
C GLU A 8 31.15 41.73 -10.40
N PHE A 9 30.76 40.87 -9.46
CA PHE A 9 30.97 39.43 -9.59
C PHE A 9 29.89 38.85 -10.50
N THR A 10 30.19 38.77 -11.78
CA THR A 10 29.39 38.00 -12.75
C THR A 10 29.54 36.51 -12.43
N PHE A 11 28.55 35.92 -11.76
CA PHE A 11 28.52 34.49 -11.49
C PHE A 11 28.24 33.71 -12.79
N LYS A 12 29.31 33.29 -13.47
CA LYS A 12 29.23 32.27 -14.52
C LYS A 12 28.73 30.97 -13.88
N ARG A 13 27.58 30.47 -14.35
CA ARG A 13 26.99 29.18 -13.97
C ARG A 13 28.04 28.07 -14.01
N LYS A 14 28.58 27.67 -12.85
CA LYS A 14 29.31 26.41 -12.70
C LYS A 14 29.14 25.91 -11.27
N TYR A 15 28.38 24.84 -11.14
CA TYR A 15 28.09 24.03 -9.95
C TYR A 15 27.25 24.72 -8.85
N GLN A 16 26.00 24.27 -8.70
CA GLN A 16 25.22 24.52 -7.49
C GLN A 16 25.87 23.77 -6.31
N ALA A 17 26.77 24.43 -5.58
CA ALA A 17 27.09 23.99 -4.23
C ALA A 17 25.89 24.33 -3.33
N ARG A 18 25.21 23.33 -2.78
CA ARG A 18 24.16 23.56 -1.78
C ARG A 18 24.78 23.53 -0.39
N PHE A 19 24.70 24.65 0.32
CA PHE A 19 24.99 24.73 1.75
C PHE A 19 23.76 24.29 2.54
N PHE A 20 23.96 23.49 3.58
CA PHE A 20 22.92 23.21 4.58
C PHE A 20 23.20 24.04 5.83
N VAL A 21 22.16 24.69 6.35
CA VAL A 21 22.21 25.36 7.65
C VAL A 21 21.68 24.38 8.68
N ALA A 22 22.57 23.76 9.45
CA ALA A 22 22.19 22.98 10.63
C ALA A 22 22.14 23.94 11.82
N ALA A 23 20.98 24.07 12.47
CA ALA A 23 20.86 24.84 13.69
C ALA A 23 21.62 24.11 14.82
N ASP A 24 22.60 24.81 15.40
CA ASP A 24 23.59 24.25 16.33
C ASP A 24 22.99 23.66 17.62
N SER A 25 21.74 24.03 17.91
CA SER A 25 21.03 23.73 19.15
C SER A 25 19.90 22.69 19.02
N ILE A 26 19.68 22.09 17.84
CA ILE A 26 18.61 21.08 17.62
C ILE A 26 19.16 19.65 17.58
N TYR A 27 20.42 19.46 17.22
CA TYR A 27 21.06 18.14 17.10
C TYR A 27 22.38 18.11 17.88
N GLU A 28 22.45 17.34 18.97
CA GLU A 28 23.68 17.16 19.76
C GLU A 28 24.74 16.36 18.98
N ASP A 29 24.33 15.40 18.14
CA ASP A 29 25.21 14.64 17.26
C ASP A 29 24.92 14.92 15.79
N LYS A 30 25.76 15.75 15.17
CA LYS A 30 25.68 16.08 13.74
C LYS A 30 26.12 14.94 12.83
N SER A 31 26.79 13.91 13.38
CA SER A 31 27.29 12.76 12.62
C SER A 31 26.15 11.94 12.01
N ALA A 32 25.01 11.86 12.72
CA ALA A 32 23.80 11.20 12.25
C ALA A 32 23.23 11.80 10.96
N ILE A 33 23.45 13.09 10.70
CA ILE A 33 22.98 13.78 9.49
C ILE A 33 23.75 13.27 8.26
N PHE A 34 25.02 12.91 8.42
CA PHE A 34 25.87 12.40 7.35
C PHE A 34 25.65 10.91 7.05
N ALA A 35 24.81 10.20 7.82
CA ALA A 35 24.43 8.83 7.52
C ALA A 35 23.54 8.71 6.27
N TYR A 36 22.93 9.81 5.83
CA TYR A 36 22.08 9.86 4.65
C TYR A 36 22.83 10.37 3.43
N GLU A 37 22.48 9.86 2.24
CA GLU A 37 23.12 10.24 0.98
C GLU A 37 22.77 11.71 0.64
N LEU A 38 23.76 12.61 0.78
CA LEU A 38 23.62 14.05 0.52
C LEU A 38 23.82 14.43 -0.97
N SER A 39 23.73 13.46 -1.88
CA SER A 39 23.93 13.65 -3.31
C SER A 39 22.82 14.48 -3.94
N SER A 40 23.18 15.39 -4.85
CA SER A 40 22.21 16.13 -5.66
C SER A 40 21.60 15.28 -6.78
N GLN A 41 22.16 14.10 -7.04
CA GLN A 41 21.61 13.16 -8.00
C GLN A 41 20.69 12.19 -7.26
N PRO A 42 19.43 12.04 -7.70
CA PRO A 42 18.53 11.08 -7.10
C PRO A 42 19.13 9.68 -7.25
N SER A 43 19.16 8.91 -6.17
CA SER A 43 19.53 7.50 -6.23
C SER A 43 18.67 6.80 -7.29
N SER A 44 19.25 5.85 -8.03
CA SER A 44 18.56 5.14 -9.11
C SER A 44 17.18 4.65 -8.66
N MET A 45 16.14 4.99 -9.44
CA MET A 45 14.78 4.49 -9.20
C MET A 45 14.70 2.97 -9.28
N PHE A 46 15.68 2.31 -9.89
CA PHE A 46 15.75 0.87 -10.06
C PHE A 46 16.88 0.25 -9.23
N GLU A 47 16.63 -0.95 -8.73
CA GLU A 47 17.62 -1.86 -8.18
C GLU A 47 18.45 -2.50 -9.30
N SER A 48 19.59 -3.11 -8.95
CA SER A 48 20.43 -3.85 -9.90
C SER A 48 19.70 -5.03 -10.56
N SER A 49 18.63 -5.52 -9.93
CA SER A 49 17.72 -6.54 -10.46
C SER A 49 16.78 -6.02 -11.57
N GLY A 50 16.82 -4.72 -11.89
CA GLY A 50 15.95 -4.09 -12.90
C GLY A 50 14.56 -3.71 -12.39
N PHE A 51 14.25 -4.01 -11.12
CA PHE A 51 12.97 -3.63 -10.53
C PHE A 51 13.02 -2.24 -9.87
N MET A 52 11.90 -1.51 -9.91
CA MET A 52 11.77 -0.22 -9.21
C MET A 52 11.94 -0.38 -7.69
N ARG A 53 12.77 0.44 -7.05
CA ARG A 53 13.02 0.44 -5.61
C ARG A 53 11.72 0.65 -4.83
N SER A 54 11.53 -0.13 -3.77
CA SER A 54 10.40 0.07 -2.86
C SER A 54 10.61 1.30 -1.99
N ALA A 55 9.59 2.16 -1.93
CA ALA A 55 9.55 3.21 -0.91
C ALA A 55 9.40 2.58 0.48
N SER A 56 10.20 3.02 1.46
CA SER A 56 10.10 2.57 2.86
C SER A 56 8.94 3.26 3.59
N LYS A 57 7.73 3.08 3.04
CA LYS A 57 6.51 3.75 3.51
C LYS A 57 6.15 3.36 4.94
N SER A 58 6.41 2.11 5.35
CA SER A 58 6.14 1.65 6.71
C SER A 58 7.03 2.35 7.72
N THR A 59 8.36 2.37 7.50
CA THR A 59 9.30 3.07 8.39
C THR A 59 8.97 4.56 8.50
N LEU A 60 8.59 5.19 7.39
CA LEU A 60 8.16 6.58 7.41
C LEU A 60 6.84 6.76 8.19
N ALA A 61 5.86 5.89 8.00
CA ALA A 61 4.60 5.92 8.73
C ALA A 61 4.83 5.72 10.24
N ASP A 62 5.67 4.76 10.62
CA ASP A 62 6.04 4.51 12.03
C ASP A 62 6.73 5.74 12.62
N ALA A 63 7.65 6.37 11.88
CA ALA A 63 8.31 7.59 12.32
C ALA A 63 7.32 8.76 12.51
N ILE A 64 6.39 8.94 11.58
CA ILE A 64 5.33 9.96 11.69
C ILE A 64 4.42 9.67 12.89
N TRP A 65 4.02 8.41 13.07
CA TRP A 65 3.15 7.99 14.17
C TRP A 65 3.82 8.21 15.53
N ASN A 66 5.10 7.88 15.64
CA ASN A 66 5.88 8.08 16.88
C ASN A 66 6.18 9.56 17.15
N LEU A 67 6.12 10.43 16.14
CA LEU A 67 6.31 11.87 16.29
C LEU A 67 5.02 12.60 16.71
N GLY A 68 3.86 12.01 16.43
CA GLY A 68 2.56 12.60 16.70
C GLY A 68 2.01 12.24 18.08
N ASP A 69 1.36 13.21 18.72
CA ASP A 69 0.38 12.95 19.77
C ASP A 69 -0.88 12.41 19.08
N CYS A 70 -1.06 11.08 19.07
CA CYS A 70 -2.27 10.44 18.55
C CYS A 70 -3.46 10.53 19.51
N SER A 71 -3.51 11.53 20.42
CA SER A 71 -4.68 11.79 21.22
C SER A 71 -5.76 12.42 20.34
N THR A 72 -6.86 11.70 20.22
CA THR A 72 -8.12 12.26 19.73
C THR A 72 -8.88 12.75 20.96
N GLU A 73 -9.20 14.04 21.03
CA GLU A 73 -10.21 14.53 21.97
C GLU A 73 -11.54 13.84 21.61
N TYR A 74 -11.92 12.83 22.39
CA TYR A 74 -13.12 12.03 22.15
C TYR A 74 -14.34 12.93 22.21
N THR A 75 -15.00 13.10 21.07
CA THR A 75 -16.39 13.57 20.99
C THR A 75 -17.27 12.40 20.55
N ASP A 76 -18.55 12.42 20.92
CA ASP A 76 -19.58 11.43 20.56
C ASP A 76 -19.86 11.42 19.04
N ILE A 77 -18.85 11.14 18.23
CA ILE A 77 -18.96 11.09 16.78
C ILE A 77 -19.32 9.66 16.37
N VAL A 78 -20.44 9.53 15.66
CA VAL A 78 -20.79 8.30 14.95
C VAL A 78 -19.73 8.06 13.87
N TYR A 79 -18.92 7.01 14.04
CA TYR A 79 -17.89 6.62 13.07
C TYR A 79 -18.36 5.43 12.23
N SER A 80 -17.82 5.33 11.01
CA SER A 80 -18.04 4.21 10.08
C SER A 80 -16.72 3.51 9.82
N TYR A 81 -16.76 2.18 9.70
CA TYR A 81 -15.57 1.39 9.37
C TYR A 81 -15.43 1.27 7.86
N VAL A 82 -14.24 1.60 7.35
CA VAL A 82 -13.88 1.33 5.96
C VAL A 82 -12.89 0.17 5.95
N VAL A 83 -13.26 -0.92 5.29
CA VAL A 83 -12.48 -2.15 5.21
C VAL A 83 -11.97 -2.32 3.78
N ASP A 84 -10.65 -2.37 3.62
CA ASP A 84 -10.02 -2.73 2.35
C ASP A 84 -10.10 -4.26 2.12
N ASP A 85 -10.85 -4.68 1.10
CA ASP A 85 -11.00 -6.09 0.70
C ASP A 85 -9.66 -6.70 0.26
N GLY A 86 -8.78 -5.91 -0.35
CA GLY A 86 -7.45 -6.36 -0.76
C GLY A 86 -6.64 -6.87 0.43
N SER A 87 -6.63 -6.11 1.52
CA SER A 87 -6.01 -6.54 2.78
C SER A 87 -6.73 -7.73 3.42
N LEU A 88 -8.06 -7.75 3.35
CA LEU A 88 -8.89 -8.78 3.98
C LEU A 88 -8.60 -10.15 3.38
N ILE A 89 -8.54 -10.22 2.04
CA ILE A 89 -8.22 -11.44 1.28
C ILE A 89 -6.98 -12.11 1.85
N HIS A 90 -5.94 -11.36 2.20
CA HIS A 90 -4.68 -11.92 2.72
C HIS A 90 -4.77 -12.44 4.16
N LYS A 91 -5.64 -11.88 5.02
CA LYS A 91 -5.76 -12.25 6.44
C LYS A 91 -6.44 -13.60 6.69
N ILE A 92 -7.45 -13.97 5.89
CA ILE A 92 -8.24 -15.17 6.17
C ILE A 92 -7.60 -16.42 5.58
N PRO A 93 -7.32 -17.49 6.36
CA PRO A 93 -6.73 -18.72 5.85
C PRO A 93 -7.75 -19.56 5.07
N TRP A 94 -7.33 -20.06 3.90
CA TRP A 94 -8.13 -20.96 3.07
C TRP A 94 -7.75 -22.41 3.39
N LYS A 95 -8.60 -23.12 4.14
CA LYS A 95 -8.36 -24.54 4.43
C LYS A 95 -8.81 -25.37 3.22
N SER A 96 -7.99 -26.35 2.83
CA SER A 96 -8.34 -27.32 1.78
C SER A 96 -9.62 -28.08 2.17
N GLY A 97 -10.50 -28.30 1.21
CA GLY A 97 -11.79 -28.99 1.38
C GLY A 97 -12.97 -28.07 1.65
N LEU A 98 -12.75 -26.80 2.02
CA LEU A 98 -13.83 -25.81 2.13
C LEU A 98 -14.31 -25.39 0.77
N THR A 99 -15.61 -25.19 0.64
CA THR A 99 -16.21 -24.59 -0.56
C THR A 99 -15.88 -23.10 -0.66
N PHE A 100 -15.88 -22.55 -1.88
CA PHE A 100 -15.67 -21.11 -2.07
C PHE A 100 -16.75 -20.27 -1.36
N GLY A 101 -17.98 -20.77 -1.26
CA GLY A 101 -19.06 -20.14 -0.49
C GLY A 101 -18.76 -20.09 1.01
N GLU A 102 -18.22 -21.17 1.60
CA GLU A 102 -17.78 -21.18 3.01
C GLU A 102 -16.59 -20.24 3.24
N ILE A 103 -15.67 -20.15 2.28
CA ILE A 103 -14.57 -19.18 2.32
C ILE A 103 -15.13 -17.75 2.32
N CYS A 104 -16.03 -17.41 1.39
CA CYS A 104 -16.70 -16.11 1.34
C CYS A 104 -17.47 -15.80 2.63
N LYS A 105 -18.16 -16.78 3.19
CA LYS A 105 -18.88 -16.62 4.46
C LYS A 105 -17.96 -16.19 5.60
N ARG A 106 -16.75 -16.78 5.69
CA ARG A 106 -15.79 -16.37 6.72
C ARG A 106 -15.31 -14.93 6.57
N TYR A 107 -15.19 -14.44 5.33
CA TYR A 107 -14.90 -13.03 5.10
C TYR A 107 -16.04 -12.15 5.62
N ILE A 108 -17.28 -12.45 5.24
CA ILE A 108 -18.46 -11.74 5.72
C ILE A 108 -18.54 -11.76 7.26
N ASP A 109 -18.34 -12.92 7.88
CA ASP A 109 -18.38 -13.07 9.33
C ASP A 109 -17.27 -12.25 10.01
N SER A 110 -16.07 -12.20 9.43
CA SER A 110 -14.96 -11.38 9.94
C SER A 110 -15.26 -9.88 9.89
N VAL A 111 -16.02 -9.42 8.89
CA VAL A 111 -16.46 -8.04 8.78
C VAL A 111 -17.62 -7.77 9.75
N LYS A 112 -18.56 -8.72 9.92
CA LYS A 112 -19.65 -8.59 10.90
C LYS A 112 -19.17 -8.49 12.35
N CYS A 113 -17.98 -9.02 12.68
CA CYS A 113 -17.41 -8.87 14.01
C CYS A 113 -17.14 -7.40 14.42
N TYR A 114 -17.14 -6.42 13.51
CA TYR A 114 -16.97 -5.00 13.83
C TYR A 114 -18.23 -4.31 14.42
N GLY A 115 -19.33 -5.06 14.65
CA GLY A 115 -20.48 -4.63 15.45
C GLY A 115 -21.60 -3.93 14.68
N THR A 116 -22.41 -3.13 15.37
CA THR A 116 -23.60 -2.41 14.85
C THR A 116 -23.28 -1.15 14.06
N HIS A 117 -22.00 -0.83 13.85
CA HIS A 117 -21.56 0.34 13.12
C HIS A 117 -21.74 0.12 11.61
N SER A 118 -21.91 1.21 10.85
CA SER A 118 -21.91 1.12 9.39
C SER A 118 -20.53 0.68 8.90
N ILE A 119 -20.49 -0.37 8.08
CA ILE A 119 -19.27 -0.91 7.51
C ILE A 119 -19.33 -0.78 6.00
N VAL A 120 -18.31 -0.16 5.43
CA VAL A 120 -18.12 -0.05 4.00
C VAL A 120 -16.93 -0.91 3.61
N VAL A 121 -17.17 -1.94 2.80
CA VAL A 121 -16.09 -2.73 2.19
C VAL A 121 -15.74 -2.11 0.85
N VAL A 122 -14.46 -1.77 0.68
CA VAL A 122 -13.91 -1.20 -0.55
C VAL A 122 -13.22 -2.30 -1.33
N PHE A 123 -13.70 -2.54 -2.54
CA PHE A 123 -13.10 -3.47 -3.48
C PHE A 123 -12.17 -2.72 -4.44
N ASP A 124 -10.94 -3.20 -4.59
CA ASP A 124 -9.99 -2.67 -5.57
C ASP A 124 -10.40 -3.11 -6.99
N GLY A 125 -10.55 -2.13 -7.88
CA GLY A 125 -10.89 -2.35 -9.28
C GLY A 125 -9.65 -2.78 -10.07
N TYR A 126 -9.60 -4.04 -10.48
CA TYR A 126 -8.62 -4.47 -11.48
C TYR A 126 -9.22 -4.18 -12.86
N VAL A 127 -9.04 -2.96 -13.35
CA VAL A 127 -9.39 -2.61 -14.72
C VAL A 127 -8.46 -3.38 -15.66
N SER A 128 -9.01 -3.92 -16.74
CA SER A 128 -8.23 -4.63 -17.75
C SER A 128 -7.36 -3.64 -18.52
N GLY A 129 -6.07 -3.58 -18.18
CA GLY A 129 -5.07 -2.76 -18.86
C GLY A 129 -3.74 -2.80 -18.12
N PRO A 130 -2.66 -2.27 -18.71
CA PRO A 130 -1.41 -2.04 -17.99
C PRO A 130 -1.68 -1.08 -16.84
N ASP A 131 -1.67 -1.58 -15.61
CA ASP A 131 -1.84 -0.76 -14.41
C ASP A 131 -0.44 -0.34 -13.91
N THR A 132 -0.36 0.85 -13.34
CA THR A 132 0.80 1.29 -12.55
C THR A 132 1.11 0.29 -11.42
N LYS A 133 0.14 -0.55 -11.01
CA LYS A 133 0.31 -1.65 -10.06
C LYS A 133 0.95 -2.92 -10.64
N ASP A 134 1.09 -3.10 -11.95
CA ASP A 134 1.55 -4.36 -12.55
C ASP A 134 2.96 -4.76 -12.13
N ALA A 135 3.89 -3.81 -12.09
CA ALA A 135 5.25 -4.05 -11.60
C ALA A 135 5.25 -4.49 -10.13
N MET A 136 4.33 -3.96 -9.33
CA MET A 136 4.17 -4.34 -7.93
C MET A 136 3.49 -5.71 -7.79
N HIS A 137 2.53 -6.03 -8.67
CA HIS A 137 1.91 -7.36 -8.74
C HIS A 137 2.95 -8.42 -9.10
N LEU A 138 3.79 -8.17 -10.10
CA LEU A 138 4.87 -9.07 -10.50
C LEU A 138 5.88 -9.31 -9.36
N LYS A 139 6.27 -8.25 -8.64
CA LYS A 139 7.10 -8.38 -7.42
C LYS A 139 6.44 -9.27 -6.37
N ARG A 140 5.13 -9.10 -6.14
CA ARG A 140 4.38 -9.85 -5.12
C ARG A 140 4.15 -11.31 -5.50
N THR A 141 3.90 -11.59 -6.78
CA THR A 141 3.72 -12.97 -7.25
C THR A 141 5.03 -13.72 -7.34
N LYS A 142 6.20 -13.07 -7.32
CA LYS A 142 7.52 -13.74 -7.40
C LYS A 142 7.62 -14.70 -8.59
N GLU A 143 7.04 -14.32 -9.73
CA GLU A 143 6.94 -15.18 -10.93
C GLU A 143 6.16 -16.49 -10.72
N ILE A 144 5.36 -16.57 -9.66
CA ILE A 144 4.41 -17.67 -9.47
C ILE A 144 3.27 -17.46 -10.45
N PHE A 145 3.05 -18.43 -11.32
CA PHE A 145 1.93 -18.45 -12.27
C PHE A 145 0.85 -19.41 -11.76
N GLY A 146 -0.34 -18.87 -11.53
CA GLY A 146 -1.51 -19.66 -11.11
C GLY A 146 -2.25 -20.26 -12.31
N THR A 147 -2.67 -21.51 -12.20
CA THR A 147 -3.59 -22.13 -13.18
C THR A 147 -4.97 -21.49 -13.07
N LYS A 148 -5.60 -21.18 -14.21
CA LYS A 148 -7.00 -20.76 -14.25
C LYS A 148 -7.89 -21.88 -13.73
N VAL A 149 -8.81 -21.55 -12.83
CA VAL A 149 -9.76 -22.50 -12.23
C VAL A 149 -11.16 -21.98 -12.47
N THR A 150 -12.03 -22.83 -13.00
CA THR A 150 -13.47 -22.57 -13.03
C THR A 150 -14.09 -23.14 -11.76
N PHE A 151 -14.84 -22.32 -11.03
CA PHE A 151 -15.44 -22.71 -9.75
C PHE A 151 -16.75 -21.97 -9.49
N THR A 152 -17.55 -22.56 -8.60
CA THR A 152 -18.82 -22.04 -8.08
C THR A 152 -18.76 -21.97 -6.56
N GLU A 153 -19.78 -21.37 -5.92
CA GLU A 153 -19.88 -21.32 -4.46
C GLU A 153 -19.79 -22.71 -3.80
N THR A 154 -20.26 -23.76 -4.45
CA THR A 154 -20.24 -25.15 -3.93
C THR A 154 -18.97 -25.91 -4.26
N THR A 155 -18.08 -25.36 -5.09
CA THR A 155 -16.85 -26.04 -5.50
C THR A 155 -15.86 -26.07 -4.32
N PRO A 156 -15.31 -27.24 -3.94
CA PRO A 156 -14.32 -27.32 -2.87
C PRO A 156 -12.96 -26.78 -3.32
N PHE A 157 -12.37 -25.91 -2.50
CA PHE A 157 -11.03 -25.39 -2.67
C PHE A 157 -9.99 -26.46 -2.35
N ARG A 158 -9.11 -26.75 -3.32
CA ARG A 158 -8.07 -27.81 -3.22
C ARG A 158 -6.65 -27.33 -3.50
N SER A 159 -6.47 -26.05 -3.80
CA SER A 159 -5.18 -25.49 -4.20
C SER A 159 -4.48 -24.81 -3.02
N LYS A 160 -3.28 -24.27 -3.24
CA LYS A 160 -2.69 -23.28 -2.33
C LYS A 160 -3.29 -21.90 -2.63
N LYS A 161 -3.58 -21.12 -1.59
CA LYS A 161 -4.20 -19.79 -1.72
C LYS A 161 -3.34 -18.87 -2.58
N GLU A 162 -2.03 -18.92 -2.41
CA GLU A 162 -1.06 -18.10 -3.14
C GLU A 162 -1.07 -18.43 -4.63
N LEU A 163 -1.13 -19.73 -4.98
CA LEU A 163 -1.21 -20.18 -6.37
C LEU A 163 -2.53 -19.77 -7.03
N PHE A 164 -3.64 -19.92 -6.31
CA PHE A 164 -4.95 -19.53 -6.81
C PHE A 164 -5.02 -18.02 -7.07
N LEU A 165 -4.55 -17.23 -6.08
CA LEU A 165 -4.52 -15.77 -6.18
C LEU A 165 -3.44 -15.28 -7.14
N ALA A 166 -2.44 -16.06 -7.54
CA ALA A 166 -1.47 -15.61 -8.53
C ALA A 166 -2.11 -15.38 -9.91
N ASN A 167 -3.22 -16.07 -10.22
CA ASN A 167 -3.96 -15.88 -11.46
C ASN A 167 -4.97 -14.72 -11.34
N ASN A 168 -4.87 -13.73 -12.23
CA ASN A 168 -5.72 -12.54 -12.21
C ASN A 168 -7.20 -12.86 -12.49
N GLU A 169 -7.50 -13.82 -13.38
CA GLU A 169 -8.88 -14.22 -13.65
C GLU A 169 -9.51 -14.89 -12.43
N ASN A 170 -8.80 -15.80 -11.76
CA ASN A 170 -9.27 -16.44 -10.54
C ASN A 170 -9.56 -15.42 -9.43
N LYS A 171 -8.62 -14.46 -9.23
CA LYS A 171 -8.81 -13.35 -8.28
C LYS A 171 -10.08 -12.56 -8.59
N GLN A 172 -10.30 -12.21 -9.86
CA GLN A 172 -11.47 -11.45 -10.30
C GLN A 172 -12.76 -12.23 -10.10
N THR A 173 -12.80 -13.49 -10.53
CA THR A 173 -13.99 -14.35 -10.33
C THR A 173 -14.30 -14.52 -8.85
N PHE A 174 -13.28 -14.70 -8.00
CA PHE A 174 -13.46 -14.84 -6.56
C PHE A 174 -13.99 -13.53 -5.93
N ARG A 175 -13.43 -12.38 -6.31
CA ARG A 175 -13.92 -11.07 -5.85
C ARG A 175 -15.36 -10.84 -6.24
N ASN A 176 -15.75 -11.14 -7.48
CA ASN A 176 -17.14 -10.99 -7.91
C ASN A 176 -18.10 -11.85 -7.06
N MET A 177 -17.72 -13.10 -6.78
CA MET A 177 -18.47 -13.99 -5.88
C MET A 177 -18.55 -13.42 -4.46
N HIS A 178 -17.44 -12.91 -3.94
CA HIS A 178 -17.35 -12.33 -2.61
C HIS A 178 -18.18 -11.04 -2.47
N SER A 179 -18.10 -10.15 -3.46
CA SER A 179 -18.91 -8.93 -3.57
C SER A 179 -20.39 -9.27 -3.57
N ASN A 180 -20.83 -10.21 -4.41
CA ASN A 180 -22.23 -10.64 -4.42
C ASN A 180 -22.67 -11.22 -3.06
N GLY A 181 -21.79 -11.93 -2.36
CA GLY A 181 -22.05 -12.48 -1.02
C GLY A 181 -22.21 -11.40 0.05
N ILE A 182 -21.35 -10.37 0.03
CA ILE A 182 -21.44 -9.24 0.95
C ILE A 182 -22.69 -8.41 0.65
N GLU A 183 -23.04 -8.14 -0.61
CA GLU A 183 -24.23 -7.35 -0.98
C GLU A 183 -25.52 -8.01 -0.49
N LYS A 184 -25.61 -9.35 -0.62
CA LYS A 184 -26.71 -10.14 -0.05
C LYS A 184 -26.75 -10.11 1.49
N SER A 185 -25.61 -9.88 2.15
CA SER A 185 -25.45 -10.01 3.60
C SER A 185 -25.39 -8.69 4.35
N MET A 186 -25.11 -7.58 3.67
CA MET A 186 -24.93 -6.23 4.19
C MET A 186 -25.60 -5.24 3.23
N LEU A 187 -26.44 -4.36 3.74
CA LEU A 187 -27.26 -3.44 2.94
C LEU A 187 -26.46 -2.32 2.22
N GLN A 188 -25.13 -2.24 2.34
CA GLN A 188 -24.32 -1.22 1.67
C GLN A 188 -22.94 -1.76 1.24
N GLN A 189 -22.61 -1.55 -0.04
CA GLN A 189 -21.26 -1.66 -0.59
C GLN A 189 -20.91 -0.34 -1.29
N MET A 190 -19.62 0.00 -1.32
CA MET A 190 -19.10 1.03 -2.23
C MET A 190 -18.08 0.38 -3.17
N GLN A 191 -18.38 0.39 -4.47
CA GLN A 191 -17.38 0.18 -5.50
C GLN A 191 -16.57 1.46 -5.67
N THR A 192 -15.25 1.35 -5.73
CA THR A 192 -14.38 2.47 -6.12
C THR A 192 -14.03 2.32 -7.60
N PHE A 193 -14.11 3.44 -8.32
CA PHE A 193 -13.89 3.56 -9.77
C PHE A 193 -12.50 3.12 -10.22
#